data_AF-A0A5C4USW3-F1
#
_entry.id   AF-A0A5C4USW3-F1
#
_cell.length_a   1.000
_cell.length_b   1.000
_cell.length_c   1.000
_cell.angle_alpha   90.00
_cell.angle_beta   90.00
_cell.angle_gamma   90.00
#
_symmetry.space_group_name_H-M   'P 1'
#
loop_
_entity.id
_entity.type
_entity.pdbx_description
1 polymer ?
#
loop_
_entity_poly.entity_id
_entity_poly.type
_entity_poly.pdbx_seq_one_letter_code
_entity_poly.pdbx_strand_id
1 'polypeptide(L)'
;MHLPAPVSTRRRRAAVLAALGGLVATGLGVAPTAAQAGESGDSATSVTYHGLSVEVPDDWRVVDLAEDPSACVRFDVPTLYLGSPAGQRDCPAGLVGRDVGIVLEPLAEVAPERLDARTAVAEGAPAAAAARATSHDGTLQLAVEQAGLLVTAAHTPATEGEARAVLEGAEITDAARPAATPAPAETAARPTAVGPQPGDYTGLGFDACAAPSQAAMDAWGADSPFQAVGVYISGASRACDQPNLTAAWVEAQTAAGWHLTPIDVGRQAPCTSYAQRISEDPATARAEGAQAADESIAAAAALGIPAGSVLYSDIEAYTPGATCTAAVLSYLSGWTEGLHAQGYLSGVYSSGASGIQDVAAAYDDPNHTRVDHIWFAWWNGQADTDAGSYAPAEYWADRQRIHQYVGEVTETHGGVSINIDRNYLDVAP
;
A
#
# COMPACT_ATOMS: atom_id res chain seq x y z
N MET A 1 39.66 5.70 -10.83
CA MET A 1 39.24 7.12 -10.70
C MET A 1 39.03 7.41 -9.23
N HIS A 2 39.57 8.54 -8.74
CA HIS A 2 39.52 8.94 -7.33
C HIS A 2 38.08 9.24 -6.87
N LEU A 3 37.64 8.55 -5.81
CA LEU A 3 36.43 8.88 -5.05
C LEU A 3 36.83 9.71 -3.81
N PRO A 4 36.10 10.78 -3.43
CA PRO A 4 36.32 11.46 -2.16
C PRO A 4 35.50 10.81 -1.03
N ALA A 5 36.10 10.77 0.16
CA ALA A 5 35.53 10.27 1.42
C ALA A 5 34.56 11.28 2.10
N PRO A 6 33.66 10.82 2.98
CA PRO A 6 32.68 11.69 3.65
C PRO A 6 33.26 12.41 4.88
N VAL A 7 32.83 13.66 5.07
CA VAL A 7 33.23 14.57 6.16
C VAL A 7 32.38 14.30 7.41
N SER A 8 33.06 13.98 8.52
CA SER A 8 32.47 13.85 9.85
C SER A 8 32.17 15.22 10.48
N THR A 9 30.98 15.44 11.01
CA THR A 9 30.64 16.62 11.84
C THR A 9 30.60 16.25 13.32
N ARG A 10 31.58 16.77 14.07
CA ARG A 10 31.65 16.68 15.54
C ARG A 10 30.64 17.62 16.19
N ARG A 11 29.71 17.08 17.00
CA ARG A 11 28.89 17.86 17.94
C ARG A 11 29.76 18.34 19.12
N ARG A 12 29.86 19.67 19.31
CA ARG A 12 30.43 20.27 20.53
C ARG A 12 29.31 20.50 21.55
N ARG A 13 29.46 19.90 22.73
CA ARG A 13 28.73 20.25 23.96
C ARG A 13 29.29 21.56 24.51
N ALA A 14 28.43 22.49 24.92
CA ALA A 14 28.80 23.59 25.80
C ALA A 14 27.79 23.64 26.96
N ALA A 15 28.30 23.42 28.16
CA ALA A 15 27.62 23.68 29.42
C ALA A 15 27.96 25.11 29.88
N VAL A 16 27.01 25.83 30.46
CA VAL A 16 27.27 27.04 31.25
C VAL A 16 26.45 26.99 32.53
N LEU A 17 27.15 27.13 33.66
CA LEU A 17 26.63 27.22 35.01
C LEU A 17 26.58 28.70 35.46
N ALA A 18 25.47 29.03 36.14
CA ALA A 18 25.29 29.93 37.29
C ALA A 18 25.73 31.41 37.28
N ALA A 19 24.81 32.30 37.66
CA ALA A 19 25.03 33.31 38.71
C ALA A 19 23.71 33.81 39.32
N LEU A 20 23.67 33.82 40.66
CA LEU A 20 22.64 34.40 41.53
C LEU A 20 22.79 35.93 41.63
N GLY A 21 21.68 36.65 41.70
CA GLY A 21 21.63 38.06 42.10
C GLY A 21 20.20 38.47 42.43
N GLY A 22 19.90 38.62 43.73
CA GLY A 22 18.57 38.97 44.23
C GLY A 22 18.29 40.47 44.16
N LEU A 23 17.01 40.82 44.04
CA LEU A 23 16.48 42.10 44.49
C LEU A 23 15.03 41.92 44.97
N VAL A 24 14.74 42.47 46.14
CA VAL A 24 13.45 42.48 46.84
C VAL A 24 12.53 43.53 46.21
N ALA A 25 11.28 43.16 45.90
CA ALA A 25 10.20 44.12 45.69
C ALA A 25 8.88 43.54 46.23
N THR A 26 8.37 44.16 47.30
CA THR A 26 7.01 44.02 47.82
C THR A 26 6.01 44.61 46.84
N GLY A 27 5.01 43.84 46.41
CA GLY A 27 3.94 44.29 45.53
C GLY A 27 2.66 43.50 45.76
N LEU A 28 1.57 44.24 45.97
CA LEU A 28 0.23 43.81 46.38
C LEU A 28 -0.38 42.68 45.52
N GLY A 29 -1.20 41.87 46.18
CA GLY A 29 -1.96 40.79 45.55
C GLY A 29 -2.86 41.25 44.43
N VAL A 30 -2.73 40.57 43.30
CA VAL A 30 -3.74 40.47 42.25
C VAL A 30 -3.95 38.99 42.05
N ALA A 31 -5.18 38.52 42.26
CA ALA A 31 -5.54 37.13 41.99
C ALA A 31 -5.19 36.81 40.53
N PRO A 32 -4.60 35.64 40.22
CA PRO A 32 -4.46 35.24 38.84
C PRO A 32 -5.87 35.08 38.28
N THR A 33 -6.26 35.98 37.38
CA THR A 33 -7.26 35.65 36.36
C THR A 33 -6.82 34.33 35.76
N ALA A 34 -7.61 33.28 35.93
CA ALA A 34 -7.46 32.06 35.18
C ALA A 34 -7.36 32.48 33.71
N ALA A 35 -6.16 32.38 33.13
CA ALA A 35 -6.04 32.31 31.70
C ALA A 35 -6.90 31.11 31.32
N GLN A 36 -8.05 31.38 30.70
CA GLN A 36 -8.71 30.37 29.91
C GLN A 36 -7.62 29.89 28.97
N ALA A 37 -7.14 28.66 29.22
CA ALA A 37 -6.48 27.91 28.19
C ALA A 37 -7.46 27.96 27.03
N GLY A 38 -7.14 28.76 26.01
CA GLY A 38 -7.79 28.58 24.73
C GLY A 38 -7.57 27.10 24.43
N GLU A 39 -8.67 26.36 24.37
CA GLU A 39 -8.66 25.10 23.65
C GLU A 39 -7.93 25.42 22.35
N SER A 40 -6.79 24.77 22.13
CA SER A 40 -6.24 24.65 20.80
C SER A 40 -7.31 23.89 20.02
N GLY A 41 -8.33 24.61 19.56
CA GLY A 41 -9.25 24.09 18.58
C GLY A 41 -8.37 23.78 17.39
N ASP A 42 -8.19 22.48 17.11
CA ASP A 42 -7.66 22.06 15.83
C ASP A 42 -8.48 22.81 14.78
N SER A 43 -7.80 23.68 14.06
CA SER A 43 -8.44 24.44 13.01
C SER A 43 -8.75 23.45 11.88
N ALA A 44 -10.01 23.49 11.42
CA ALA A 44 -10.54 22.57 10.45
C ALA A 44 -11.00 23.34 9.21
N THR A 45 -10.84 22.69 8.06
CA THR A 45 -11.25 23.18 6.76
C THR A 45 -12.50 22.42 6.30
N SER A 46 -13.55 23.18 6.03
CA SER A 46 -14.79 22.67 5.43
C SER A 46 -14.62 22.49 3.92
N VAL A 47 -14.87 21.28 3.43
CA VAL A 47 -14.83 20.94 2.01
C VAL A 47 -16.17 20.35 1.59
N THR A 48 -16.80 20.94 0.56
CA THR A 48 -18.05 20.43 0.00
C THR A 48 -17.84 19.87 -1.40
N TYR A 49 -18.21 18.60 -1.62
CA TYR A 49 -18.16 17.94 -2.92
C TYR A 49 -19.45 17.16 -3.18
N HIS A 50 -20.07 17.35 -4.35
CA HIS A 50 -21.38 16.75 -4.70
C HIS A 50 -22.49 16.98 -3.64
N GLY A 51 -22.35 18.07 -2.87
CA GLY A 51 -23.24 18.45 -1.79
C GLY A 51 -23.06 17.67 -0.49
N LEU A 52 -22.04 16.81 -0.38
CA LEU A 52 -21.52 16.30 0.89
C LEU A 52 -20.47 17.28 1.43
N SER A 53 -20.68 17.80 2.64
CA SER A 53 -19.72 18.65 3.36
C SER A 53 -18.98 17.84 4.41
N VAL A 54 -17.65 17.93 4.42
CA VAL A 54 -16.78 17.28 5.40
C VAL A 54 -15.87 18.32 6.05
N GLU A 55 -15.59 18.16 7.33
CA GLU A 55 -14.55 18.93 8.03
C GLU A 55 -13.30 18.07 8.12
N VAL A 56 -12.18 18.55 7.59
CA VAL A 56 -10.87 17.90 7.71
C VAL A 56 -9.90 18.80 8.46
N PRO A 57 -8.92 18.26 9.20
CA PRO A 57 -7.86 19.07 9.81
C PRO A 57 -7.15 19.96 8.78
N ASP A 58 -6.74 21.17 9.19
CA ASP A 58 -6.09 22.14 8.28
C ASP A 58 -4.74 21.69 7.70
N ASP A 59 -4.10 20.68 8.28
CA ASP A 59 -2.86 20.09 7.78
C ASP A 59 -3.09 18.98 6.75
N TRP A 60 -4.34 18.57 6.53
CA TRP A 60 -4.67 17.66 5.44
C TRP A 60 -4.54 18.36 4.09
N ARG A 61 -4.04 17.61 3.12
CA ARG A 61 -4.09 18.03 1.71
C ARG A 61 -5.51 17.85 1.19
N VAL A 62 -5.96 18.76 0.33
CA VAL A 62 -7.19 18.58 -0.47
C VAL A 62 -6.81 18.60 -1.94
N VAL A 63 -7.14 17.54 -2.67
CA VAL A 63 -6.75 17.36 -4.09
C VAL A 63 -8.00 17.11 -4.92
N ASP A 64 -8.30 18.03 -5.84
CA ASP A 64 -9.35 17.84 -6.84
C ASP A 64 -8.75 17.17 -8.09
N LEU A 65 -9.20 15.95 -8.37
CA LEU A 65 -8.70 15.12 -9.48
C LEU A 65 -9.22 15.58 -10.85
N ALA A 66 -10.22 16.46 -10.90
CA ALA A 66 -10.63 17.13 -12.13
C ALA A 66 -9.71 18.32 -12.45
N GLU A 67 -9.16 18.98 -11.42
CA GLU A 67 -8.18 20.07 -11.58
C GLU A 67 -6.76 19.54 -11.83
N ASP A 68 -6.38 18.44 -11.17
CA ASP A 68 -5.10 17.73 -11.38
C ASP A 68 -5.35 16.26 -11.76
N PRO A 69 -5.65 15.97 -13.04
CA PRO A 69 -5.90 14.62 -13.50
C PRO A 69 -4.66 13.71 -13.50
N SER A 70 -3.45 14.26 -13.29
CA SER A 70 -2.22 13.47 -13.14
C SER A 70 -1.92 13.08 -11.70
N ALA A 71 -2.56 13.73 -10.72
CA ALA A 71 -2.28 13.52 -9.30
C ALA A 71 -2.37 12.04 -8.91
N CYS A 72 -1.32 11.54 -8.25
CA CYS A 72 -1.37 10.23 -7.63
C CYS A 72 -2.27 10.26 -6.39
N VAL A 73 -3.21 9.32 -6.33
CA VAL A 73 -4.01 9.06 -5.14
C VAL A 73 -3.22 8.16 -4.21
N ARG A 74 -2.60 8.79 -3.21
CA ARG A 74 -1.71 8.16 -2.22
C ARG A 74 -2.22 8.35 -0.80
N PHE A 75 -1.96 7.36 0.04
CA PHE A 75 -2.47 7.23 1.39
C PHE A 75 -1.36 7.28 2.44
N ASP A 76 -0.10 7.49 2.07
CA ASP A 76 1.01 7.66 3.01
C ASP A 76 1.07 9.08 3.62
N VAL A 77 0.16 9.97 3.19
CA VAL A 77 0.04 11.36 3.68
C VAL A 77 -1.44 11.75 3.84
N PRO A 78 -1.83 12.39 4.97
CA PRO A 78 -3.19 12.87 5.20
C PRO A 78 -3.76 13.69 4.05
N THR A 79 -4.74 13.13 3.33
CA THR A 79 -5.28 13.75 2.11
C THR A 79 -6.76 13.41 1.88
N LEU A 80 -7.55 14.44 1.55
CA LEU A 80 -8.89 14.33 0.98
C LEU A 80 -8.81 14.49 -0.56
N TYR A 81 -9.24 13.49 -1.31
CA TYR A 81 -9.32 13.51 -2.76
C TYR A 81 -10.77 13.68 -3.22
N LEU A 82 -10.99 14.52 -4.23
CA LEU A 82 -12.30 14.78 -4.84
C LEU A 82 -12.26 14.35 -6.30
N GLY A 83 -13.25 13.58 -6.75
CA GLY A 83 -13.36 13.13 -8.14
C GLY A 83 -12.99 11.66 -8.35
N SER A 84 -13.04 11.22 -9.61
CA SER A 84 -12.70 9.82 -9.92
C SER A 84 -11.17 9.62 -9.94
N PRO A 85 -10.66 8.63 -9.19
CA PRO A 85 -9.28 8.18 -9.24
C PRO A 85 -8.97 7.31 -10.46
N ALA A 86 -10.00 6.85 -11.20
CA ALA A 86 -9.82 6.00 -12.37
C ALA A 86 -9.03 6.72 -13.48
N GLY A 87 -8.23 5.96 -14.24
CA GLY A 87 -7.32 6.49 -15.26
C GLY A 87 -5.85 6.25 -14.95
N GLN A 88 -4.97 6.72 -15.85
CA GLN A 88 -3.52 6.65 -15.66
C GLN A 88 -3.06 7.86 -14.86
N ARG A 89 -2.36 7.63 -13.75
CA ARG A 89 -1.86 8.67 -12.83
C ARG A 89 -0.34 8.58 -12.68
N ASP A 90 0.26 9.69 -12.28
CA ASP A 90 1.71 9.79 -12.06
C ASP A 90 2.05 9.41 -10.62
N CYS A 91 1.97 8.11 -10.32
CA CYS A 91 2.30 7.55 -9.01
C CYS A 91 3.76 7.10 -8.94
N PRO A 92 4.57 7.61 -7.98
CA PRO A 92 5.91 7.10 -7.75
C PRO A 92 5.88 5.62 -7.33
N ALA A 93 6.75 4.79 -7.89
CA ALA A 93 6.78 3.34 -7.67
C ALA A 93 7.16 2.97 -6.23
N GLY A 94 8.17 3.63 -5.64
CA GLY A 94 8.70 3.31 -4.31
C GLY A 94 7.88 3.78 -3.09
N LEU A 95 6.58 4.07 -3.25
CA LEU A 95 5.77 4.52 -2.11
C LEU A 95 5.34 3.34 -1.24
N VAL A 96 5.79 3.35 0.01
CA VAL A 96 5.38 2.40 1.05
C VAL A 96 4.96 3.14 2.30
N GLY A 97 3.82 2.75 2.85
CA GLY A 97 3.25 3.32 4.05
C GLY A 97 1.79 3.73 3.85
N ARG A 98 1.09 3.85 4.97
CA ARG A 98 -0.29 4.29 5.01
C ARG A 98 -0.49 5.18 6.24
N ASP A 99 -1.36 6.14 6.05
CA ASP A 99 -1.91 7.10 6.98
C ASP A 99 -3.41 7.23 6.63
N VAL A 100 -4.10 8.26 7.13
CA VAL A 100 -5.48 8.55 6.76
C VAL A 100 -5.55 9.15 5.35
N GLY A 101 -6.47 8.65 4.52
CA GLY A 101 -6.80 9.29 3.26
C GLY A 101 -8.22 8.97 2.85
N ILE A 102 -8.95 9.96 2.34
CA ILE A 102 -10.36 9.83 1.97
C ILE A 102 -10.53 10.22 0.51
N VAL A 103 -11.16 9.35 -0.27
CA VAL A 103 -11.53 9.61 -1.67
C VAL A 103 -13.05 9.77 -1.75
N LEU A 104 -13.51 10.91 -2.27
CA LEU A 104 -14.90 11.19 -2.59
C LEU A 104 -15.11 11.07 -4.11
N GLU A 105 -15.52 9.89 -4.55
CA GLU A 105 -15.68 9.54 -5.96
C GLU A 105 -17.15 9.53 -6.40
N PRO A 106 -17.54 10.11 -7.54
CA PRO A 106 -18.90 9.98 -8.07
C PRO A 106 -19.31 8.52 -8.32
N LEU A 107 -20.42 8.05 -7.72
CA LEU A 107 -20.92 6.68 -7.88
C LEU A 107 -21.16 6.28 -9.35
N ALA A 108 -21.50 7.24 -10.20
CA ALA A 108 -21.73 7.01 -11.62
C ALA A 108 -20.46 6.61 -12.40
N GLU A 109 -19.28 6.84 -11.83
CA GLU A 109 -17.97 6.55 -12.42
C GLU A 109 -17.30 5.31 -11.79
N VAL A 110 -17.90 4.75 -10.73
CA VAL A 110 -17.38 3.58 -10.02
C VAL A 110 -17.73 2.29 -10.77
N ALA A 111 -16.71 1.49 -11.06
CA ALA A 111 -16.90 0.13 -11.56
C ALA A 111 -17.65 -0.73 -10.52
N PRO A 112 -18.73 -1.46 -10.88
CA PRO A 112 -19.51 -2.27 -9.93
C PRO A 112 -18.68 -3.27 -9.12
N GLU A 113 -17.57 -3.76 -9.66
CA GLU A 113 -16.63 -4.68 -9.01
C GLU A 113 -15.90 -4.07 -7.80
N ARG A 114 -15.87 -2.74 -7.69
CA ARG A 114 -15.31 -2.01 -6.54
C ARG A 114 -16.30 -1.86 -5.38
N LEU A 115 -17.55 -2.28 -5.58
CA LEU A 115 -18.60 -2.32 -4.56
C LEU A 115 -18.81 -3.76 -4.15
N ASP A 116 -18.70 -4.04 -2.85
CA ASP A 116 -18.92 -5.38 -2.32
C ASP A 116 -19.89 -5.38 -1.13
N ALA A 117 -20.18 -6.56 -0.58
CA ALA A 117 -21.13 -6.71 0.52
C ALA A 117 -20.75 -5.95 1.80
N ARG A 118 -19.51 -5.45 1.91
CA ARG A 118 -18.98 -4.65 3.01
C ARG A 118 -19.14 -3.15 2.77
N THR A 119 -19.41 -2.72 1.54
CA THR A 119 -19.70 -1.31 1.25
C THR A 119 -20.98 -0.89 1.97
N ALA A 120 -20.86 0.01 2.94
CA ALA A 120 -22.00 0.47 3.72
C ALA A 120 -22.83 1.46 2.89
N VAL A 121 -24.13 1.23 2.74
CA VAL A 121 -25.01 2.14 2.01
C VAL A 121 -25.65 3.13 2.98
N ALA A 122 -25.51 4.43 2.69
CA ALA A 122 -26.15 5.53 3.39
C ALA A 122 -27.24 6.14 2.50
N GLU A 123 -28.50 5.84 2.82
CA GLU A 123 -29.68 6.46 2.17
C GLU A 123 -29.90 7.93 2.62
N GLY A 124 -29.15 8.39 3.62
CA GLY A 124 -29.26 9.70 4.28
C GLY A 124 -27.91 10.23 4.74
N ALA A 125 -27.88 10.93 5.87
CA ALA A 125 -26.62 11.41 6.46
C ALA A 125 -25.64 10.23 6.69
N PRO A 126 -24.35 10.38 6.33
CA PRO A 126 -23.40 9.27 6.32
C PRO A 126 -23.02 8.77 7.71
N ALA A 127 -23.25 9.56 8.77
CA ALA A 127 -22.75 9.27 10.12
C ALA A 127 -23.12 7.87 10.64
N ALA A 128 -24.39 7.45 10.48
CA ALA A 128 -24.83 6.15 10.96
C ALA A 128 -24.23 4.98 10.14
N ALA A 129 -23.98 5.20 8.84
CA ALA A 129 -23.32 4.21 7.99
C ALA A 129 -21.81 4.16 8.29
N ALA A 130 -21.17 5.30 8.51
CA ALA A 130 -19.76 5.41 8.90
C ALA A 130 -19.47 4.67 10.21
N ALA A 131 -20.29 4.86 11.23
CA ALA A 131 -20.13 4.18 12.52
C ALA A 131 -20.30 2.64 12.42
N ARG A 132 -20.98 2.14 11.39
CA ARG A 132 -21.24 0.70 11.18
C ARG A 132 -20.39 0.06 10.09
N ALA A 133 -19.69 0.87 9.29
CA ALA A 133 -18.85 0.37 8.21
C ALA A 133 -17.74 -0.50 8.78
N THR A 134 -17.65 -1.73 8.28
CA THR A 134 -16.61 -2.68 8.66
C THR A 134 -15.32 -2.30 7.94
N SER A 135 -14.24 -2.06 8.69
CA SER A 135 -12.92 -1.90 8.10
C SER A 135 -12.35 -3.26 7.69
N HIS A 136 -11.69 -3.30 6.53
CA HIS A 136 -10.97 -4.46 6.03
C HIS A 136 -9.74 -3.99 5.24
N ASP A 137 -8.59 -4.63 5.46
CA ASP A 137 -7.31 -4.25 4.80
C ASP A 137 -7.03 -2.74 4.92
N GLY A 138 -7.22 -2.21 6.14
CA GLY A 138 -7.03 -0.79 6.45
C GLY A 138 -7.90 0.16 5.63
N THR A 139 -9.08 -0.30 5.18
CA THR A 139 -9.98 0.48 4.32
C THR A 139 -11.43 0.30 4.76
N LEU A 140 -12.22 1.37 4.71
CA LEU A 140 -13.67 1.33 4.87
C LEU A 140 -14.34 2.08 3.71
N GLN A 141 -15.50 1.58 3.26
CA GLN A 141 -16.22 2.12 2.10
C GLN A 141 -17.67 2.42 2.42
N LEU A 142 -18.16 3.56 1.92
CA LEU A 142 -19.54 3.98 2.03
C LEU A 142 -20.09 4.48 0.70
N ALA A 143 -21.25 3.98 0.28
CA ALA A 143 -22.03 4.58 -0.80
C ALA A 143 -23.03 5.58 -0.20
N VAL A 144 -22.81 6.88 -0.40
CA VAL A 144 -23.67 7.96 0.08
C VAL A 144 -24.60 8.38 -1.05
N GLU A 145 -25.76 7.73 -1.15
CA GLU A 145 -26.65 7.86 -2.32
C GLU A 145 -27.21 9.26 -2.51
N GLN A 146 -27.46 10.01 -1.43
CA GLN A 146 -27.96 11.39 -1.54
C GLN A 146 -26.94 12.35 -2.16
N ALA A 147 -25.65 12.13 -1.93
CA ALA A 147 -24.58 12.86 -2.59
C ALA A 147 -24.11 12.20 -3.88
N GLY A 148 -24.56 10.97 -4.16
CA GLY A 148 -24.11 10.20 -5.31
C GLY A 148 -22.61 9.90 -5.27
N LEU A 149 -22.07 9.60 -4.08
CA LEU A 149 -20.64 9.40 -3.86
C LEU A 149 -20.32 8.01 -3.30
N LEU A 150 -19.26 7.39 -3.80
CA LEU A 150 -18.52 6.37 -3.09
C LEU A 150 -17.43 7.07 -2.28
N VAL A 151 -17.45 6.84 -0.99
CA VAL A 151 -16.41 7.26 -0.06
C VAL A 151 -15.52 6.08 0.24
N THR A 152 -14.24 6.17 -0.10
CA THR A 152 -13.23 5.19 0.30
C THR A 152 -12.27 5.85 1.27
N ALA A 153 -12.20 5.36 2.51
CA ALA A 153 -11.29 5.86 3.51
C ALA A 153 -10.23 4.80 3.83
N ALA A 154 -8.99 5.07 3.44
CA ALA A 154 -7.81 4.32 3.83
C ALA A 154 -7.31 4.84 5.19
N HIS A 155 -6.81 3.93 6.03
CA HIS A 155 -6.34 4.25 7.37
C HIS A 155 -5.38 3.18 7.90
N THR A 156 -4.75 3.49 9.03
CA THR A 156 -4.07 2.52 9.89
C THR A 156 -4.92 2.23 11.13
N PRO A 157 -4.57 1.24 11.99
CA PRO A 157 -5.21 1.11 13.29
C PRO A 157 -5.12 2.37 14.17
N ALA A 158 -4.08 3.20 13.97
CA ALA A 158 -3.91 4.45 14.73
C ALA A 158 -4.77 5.59 14.19
N THR A 159 -5.07 5.60 12.88
CA THR A 159 -5.77 6.70 12.20
C THR A 159 -7.20 6.36 11.78
N GLU A 160 -7.68 5.15 12.06
CA GLU A 160 -9.08 4.74 11.80
C GLU A 160 -10.08 5.65 12.49
N GLY A 161 -9.81 6.02 13.75
CA GLY A 161 -10.69 6.91 14.51
C GLY A 161 -10.82 8.30 13.88
N GLU A 162 -9.74 8.81 13.28
CA GLU A 162 -9.73 10.09 12.57
C GLU A 162 -10.53 10.00 11.27
N ALA A 163 -10.33 8.95 10.46
CA ALA A 163 -11.12 8.69 9.27
C ALA A 163 -12.63 8.62 9.60
N ARG A 164 -13.00 7.89 10.66
CA ARG A 164 -14.39 7.78 11.11
C ARG A 164 -14.94 9.13 11.59
N ALA A 165 -14.16 9.90 12.33
CA ALA A 165 -14.60 11.22 12.82
C ALA A 165 -14.96 12.17 11.67
N VAL A 166 -14.14 12.23 10.60
CA VAL A 166 -14.44 13.04 9.41
C VAL A 166 -15.76 12.61 8.76
N LEU A 167 -15.99 11.30 8.63
CA LEU A 167 -17.19 10.75 7.99
C LEU A 167 -18.45 10.83 8.86
N GLU A 168 -18.29 10.74 10.17
CA GLU A 168 -19.37 10.91 11.15
C GLU A 168 -19.81 12.37 11.28
N GLY A 169 -18.89 13.32 11.09
CA GLY A 169 -19.16 14.75 11.04
C GLY A 169 -19.71 15.25 9.71
N ALA A 170 -19.80 14.39 8.68
CA ALA A 170 -20.17 14.82 7.34
C ALA A 170 -21.67 15.12 7.19
N GLU A 171 -22.00 16.21 6.50
CA GLU A 171 -23.36 16.73 6.34
C GLU A 171 -23.80 16.77 4.87
N ILE A 172 -25.08 16.46 4.62
CA ILE A 172 -25.69 16.62 3.30
C ILE A 172 -26.27 18.03 3.19
N THR A 173 -25.86 18.76 2.16
CA THR A 173 -26.30 20.12 1.85
C THR A 173 -27.41 20.14 0.80
N ASP A 174 -28.07 21.28 0.61
CA ASP A 174 -29.09 21.46 -0.43
C ASP A 174 -28.55 21.30 -1.87
N ALA A 175 -27.22 21.30 -2.05
CA ALA A 175 -26.55 21.11 -3.34
C ALA A 175 -26.27 19.62 -3.67
N ALA A 176 -26.82 18.70 -2.89
CA ALA A 176 -26.65 17.26 -3.05
C ALA A 176 -27.01 16.77 -4.46
N ARG A 177 -26.24 15.80 -4.97
CA ARG A 177 -26.42 15.21 -6.31
C ARG A 177 -26.72 13.72 -6.19
N PRO A 178 -27.98 13.31 -5.98
CA PRO A 178 -28.28 11.91 -5.69
C PRO A 178 -27.93 10.99 -6.86
N ALA A 179 -27.35 9.83 -6.54
CA ALA A 179 -27.17 8.71 -7.45
C ALA A 179 -27.36 7.41 -6.67
N ALA A 180 -28.07 6.45 -7.27
CA ALA A 180 -28.25 5.14 -6.68
C ALA A 180 -26.94 4.35 -6.71
N THR A 181 -26.69 3.57 -5.66
CA THR A 181 -25.59 2.61 -5.65
C THR A 181 -25.82 1.58 -6.76
N PRO A 182 -24.87 1.35 -7.66
CA PRO A 182 -24.97 0.26 -8.63
C PRO A 182 -25.27 -1.05 -7.91
N ALA A 183 -26.33 -1.74 -8.35
CA ALA A 183 -26.61 -3.07 -7.82
C ALA A 183 -25.43 -3.99 -8.18
N PRO A 184 -24.95 -4.84 -7.24
CA PRO A 184 -24.01 -5.88 -7.59
C PRO A 184 -24.58 -6.70 -8.75
N ALA A 185 -23.78 -7.03 -9.75
CA ALA A 185 -24.22 -7.84 -10.87
C ALA A 185 -24.58 -9.26 -10.38
N GLU A 186 -25.82 -9.47 -9.96
CA GLU A 186 -26.35 -10.79 -9.66
C GLU A 186 -26.40 -11.58 -10.97
N THR A 187 -25.68 -12.71 -11.04
CA THR A 187 -25.75 -13.80 -12.03
C THR A 187 -24.63 -13.90 -13.09
N ALA A 188 -23.68 -12.98 -13.18
CA ALA A 188 -22.49 -13.22 -14.04
C ALA A 188 -21.44 -14.07 -13.29
N ALA A 189 -20.82 -15.03 -13.98
CA ALA A 189 -19.61 -15.67 -13.45
C ALA A 189 -18.54 -14.59 -13.26
N ARG A 190 -17.87 -14.57 -12.10
CA ARG A 190 -16.82 -13.58 -11.85
C ARG A 190 -15.69 -13.78 -12.87
N PRO A 191 -15.16 -12.69 -13.47
CA PRO A 191 -13.92 -12.72 -14.24
C PRO A 191 -12.81 -13.44 -13.46
N THR A 192 -11.99 -14.23 -14.17
CA THR A 192 -10.86 -14.94 -13.55
C THR A 192 -9.61 -14.80 -14.40
N ALA A 193 -8.46 -14.75 -13.73
CA ALA A 193 -7.16 -14.79 -14.39
C ALA A 193 -7.02 -16.03 -15.28
N VAL A 194 -6.29 -15.89 -16.39
CA VAL A 194 -5.90 -17.01 -17.23
C VAL A 194 -4.78 -17.80 -16.55
N GLY A 195 -5.18 -18.75 -15.70
CA GLY A 195 -4.28 -19.63 -14.96
C GLY A 195 -3.55 -18.97 -13.78
N PRO A 196 -2.67 -19.71 -13.09
CA PRO A 196 -1.87 -19.20 -11.99
C PRO A 196 -0.97 -18.02 -12.39
N GLN A 197 -0.78 -17.08 -11.47
CA GLN A 197 0.01 -15.86 -11.65
C GLN A 197 1.25 -15.86 -10.72
N PRO A 198 2.44 -15.45 -11.20
CA PRO A 198 2.78 -15.07 -12.57
C PRO A 198 2.82 -16.28 -13.54
N GLY A 199 2.71 -17.51 -13.04
CA GLY A 199 2.74 -18.71 -13.88
C GLY A 199 4.14 -19.03 -14.41
N ASP A 200 4.21 -19.61 -15.60
CA ASP A 200 5.47 -19.92 -16.29
C ASP A 200 5.90 -18.74 -17.16
N TYR A 201 6.96 -18.03 -16.76
CA TYR A 201 7.49 -16.88 -17.49
C TYR A 201 8.98 -16.66 -17.26
N THR A 202 9.69 -16.28 -18.32
CA THR A 202 11.06 -15.77 -18.23
C THR A 202 11.17 -14.54 -19.12
N GLY A 203 11.54 -13.40 -18.54
CA GLY A 203 11.66 -12.16 -19.29
C GLY A 203 11.48 -10.90 -18.45
N LEU A 204 11.31 -9.78 -19.15
CA LEU A 204 11.18 -8.46 -18.53
C LEU A 204 9.78 -8.26 -17.95
N GLY A 205 9.75 -7.68 -16.76
CA GLY A 205 8.56 -7.13 -16.14
C GLY A 205 8.84 -5.77 -15.52
N PHE A 206 7.80 -5.20 -14.94
CA PHE A 206 7.93 -4.00 -14.11
C PHE A 206 6.92 -4.06 -12.98
N ASP A 207 7.01 -3.17 -12.01
CA ASP A 207 5.93 -2.91 -11.07
C ASP A 207 5.67 -1.41 -11.00
N ALA A 208 4.45 -1.04 -10.63
CA ALA A 208 3.99 0.34 -10.52
C ALA A 208 3.08 0.46 -9.31
N CYS A 209 3.16 1.60 -8.61
CA CYS A 209 2.45 1.78 -7.34
C CYS A 209 0.93 1.65 -7.49
N ALA A 210 0.34 2.22 -8.55
CA ALA A 210 -1.07 2.00 -8.90
C ALA A 210 -1.16 1.10 -10.14
N ALA A 211 -2.10 0.15 -10.13
CA ALA A 211 -2.40 -0.67 -11.31
C ALA A 211 -2.66 0.24 -12.53
N PRO A 212 -1.92 0.08 -13.64
CA PRO A 212 -2.10 0.94 -14.81
C PRO A 212 -3.51 0.84 -15.41
N SER A 213 -3.97 1.91 -16.05
CA SER A 213 -5.26 1.89 -16.74
C SER A 213 -5.26 0.90 -17.91
N GLN A 214 -6.42 0.44 -18.37
CA GLN A 214 -6.50 -0.46 -19.54
C GLN A 214 -5.81 0.15 -20.77
N ALA A 215 -6.04 1.44 -21.04
CA ALA A 215 -5.41 2.12 -22.17
C ALA A 215 -3.87 2.18 -22.04
N ALA A 216 -3.36 2.29 -20.81
CA ALA A 216 -1.92 2.23 -20.54
C ALA A 216 -1.37 0.83 -20.78
N MET A 217 -2.06 -0.21 -20.29
CA MET A 217 -1.67 -1.61 -20.52
C MET A 217 -1.70 -1.99 -22.01
N ASP A 218 -2.70 -1.53 -22.76
CA ASP A 218 -2.79 -1.74 -24.21
C ASP A 218 -1.62 -1.07 -24.96
N ALA A 219 -1.32 0.18 -24.62
CA ALA A 219 -0.21 0.94 -25.20
C ALA A 219 1.16 0.30 -24.86
N TRP A 220 1.37 -0.07 -23.61
CA TRP A 220 2.61 -0.69 -23.15
C TRP A 220 2.78 -2.11 -23.69
N GLY A 221 1.71 -2.88 -23.82
CA GLY A 221 1.77 -4.23 -24.40
C GLY A 221 2.13 -4.21 -25.88
N ALA A 222 1.78 -3.12 -26.60
CA ALA A 222 2.15 -2.95 -28.00
C ALA A 222 3.58 -2.41 -28.20
N ASP A 223 4.05 -1.52 -27.32
CA ASP A 223 5.24 -0.67 -27.57
C ASP A 223 6.36 -0.81 -26.52
N SER A 224 6.24 -1.69 -25.53
CA SER A 224 7.26 -1.96 -24.51
C SER A 224 7.85 -3.38 -24.64
N PRO A 225 9.02 -3.65 -24.04
CA PRO A 225 9.60 -5.00 -23.99
C PRO A 225 9.06 -5.84 -22.82
N PHE A 226 8.15 -5.31 -22.01
CA PHE A 226 7.65 -5.97 -20.80
C PHE A 226 6.45 -6.87 -21.11
N GLN A 227 6.37 -8.02 -20.44
CA GLN A 227 5.21 -8.93 -20.49
C GLN A 227 4.78 -9.38 -19.08
N ALA A 228 5.36 -8.80 -18.03
CA ALA A 228 4.95 -9.02 -16.65
C ALA A 228 4.76 -7.69 -15.90
N VAL A 229 3.81 -7.65 -14.98
CA VAL A 229 3.52 -6.47 -14.15
C VAL A 229 3.25 -6.86 -12.69
N GLY A 230 3.95 -6.23 -11.76
CA GLY A 230 3.67 -6.29 -10.32
C GLY A 230 2.47 -5.43 -9.95
N VAL A 231 1.56 -5.98 -9.15
CA VAL A 231 0.32 -5.31 -8.72
C VAL A 231 0.09 -5.51 -7.22
N TYR A 232 -0.14 -4.42 -6.50
CA TYR A 232 -0.36 -4.43 -5.06
C TYR A 232 -1.81 -4.80 -4.73
N ILE A 233 -2.05 -6.08 -4.41
CA ILE A 233 -3.40 -6.63 -4.22
C ILE A 233 -3.93 -6.44 -2.79
N SER A 234 -3.04 -6.38 -1.81
CA SER A 234 -3.37 -6.29 -0.37
C SER A 234 -2.25 -5.61 0.43
N GLY A 235 -2.51 -5.37 1.71
CA GLY A 235 -1.49 -4.99 2.68
C GLY A 235 -1.76 -3.62 3.29
N ALA A 236 -1.69 -3.58 4.62
CA ALA A 236 -1.99 -2.38 5.41
C ALA A 236 -1.01 -1.20 5.18
N SER A 237 0.11 -1.40 4.50
CA SER A 237 1.09 -0.35 4.13
C SER A 237 1.00 0.02 2.65
N ARG A 238 -0.05 -0.40 1.92
CA ARG A 238 -0.24 -0.05 0.51
C ARG A 238 -0.53 1.45 0.38
N ALA A 239 0.40 2.15 -0.26
CA ALA A 239 0.40 3.60 -0.36
C ALA A 239 -0.52 4.12 -1.47
N CYS A 240 -0.55 3.52 -2.66
CA CYS A 240 -1.41 4.00 -3.74
C CYS A 240 -2.79 3.34 -3.72
N ASP A 241 -3.81 4.11 -4.10
CA ASP A 241 -5.11 3.57 -4.47
C ASP A 241 -4.99 2.65 -5.69
N GLN A 242 -5.91 1.70 -5.79
CA GLN A 242 -5.93 0.68 -6.85
C GLN A 242 -7.24 0.72 -7.66
N PRO A 243 -7.66 1.88 -8.20
CA PRO A 243 -8.98 2.03 -8.80
C PRO A 243 -9.16 1.21 -10.09
N ASN A 244 -8.06 0.87 -10.78
CA ASN A 244 -8.10 0.06 -11.99
C ASN A 244 -8.05 -1.46 -11.68
N LEU A 245 -7.56 -1.86 -10.50
CA LEU A 245 -7.33 -3.26 -10.15
C LEU A 245 -8.65 -3.95 -9.77
N THR A 246 -9.27 -4.58 -10.77
CA THR A 246 -10.53 -5.32 -10.63
C THR A 246 -10.36 -6.72 -11.21
N ALA A 247 -11.30 -7.63 -10.91
CA ALA A 247 -11.30 -8.96 -11.52
C ALA A 247 -11.36 -8.90 -13.06
N ALA A 248 -12.14 -7.96 -13.60
CA ALA A 248 -12.22 -7.73 -15.05
C ALA A 248 -10.89 -7.24 -15.64
N TRP A 249 -10.19 -6.35 -14.93
CA TRP A 249 -8.85 -5.91 -15.33
C TRP A 249 -7.85 -7.08 -15.30
N VAL A 250 -7.88 -7.92 -14.26
CA VAL A 250 -7.02 -9.11 -14.15
C VAL A 250 -7.28 -10.10 -15.29
N GLU A 251 -8.53 -10.42 -15.58
CA GLU A 251 -8.91 -11.27 -16.72
C GLU A 251 -8.41 -10.65 -18.04
N ALA A 252 -8.66 -9.36 -18.26
CA ALA A 252 -8.23 -8.68 -19.49
C ALA A 252 -6.71 -8.72 -19.69
N GLN A 253 -5.92 -8.44 -18.64
CA GLN A 253 -4.47 -8.42 -18.74
C GLN A 253 -3.91 -9.81 -18.99
N THR A 254 -4.37 -10.80 -18.24
CA THR A 254 -3.89 -12.18 -18.38
C THR A 254 -4.34 -12.82 -19.70
N ALA A 255 -5.53 -12.47 -20.22
CA ALA A 255 -5.96 -12.85 -21.56
C ALA A 255 -5.15 -12.17 -22.68
N ALA A 256 -4.63 -10.97 -22.42
CA ALA A 256 -3.69 -10.28 -23.29
C ALA A 256 -2.23 -10.81 -23.16
N GLY A 257 -2.00 -11.82 -22.32
CA GLY A 257 -0.70 -12.47 -22.14
C GLY A 257 0.19 -11.82 -21.09
N TRP A 258 -0.29 -10.84 -20.33
CA TRP A 258 0.46 -10.29 -19.20
C TRP A 258 0.55 -11.31 -18.06
N HIS A 259 1.73 -11.43 -17.48
CA HIS A 259 1.98 -12.19 -16.25
C HIS A 259 1.90 -11.27 -15.04
N LEU A 260 0.96 -11.51 -14.13
CA LEU A 260 0.78 -10.66 -12.95
C LEU A 260 1.65 -11.17 -11.80
N THR A 261 2.32 -10.27 -11.08
CA THR A 261 3.03 -10.59 -9.83
C THR A 261 2.26 -9.94 -8.67
N PRO A 262 1.41 -10.70 -7.94
CA PRO A 262 0.58 -10.14 -6.87
C PRO A 262 1.41 -9.86 -5.61
N ILE A 263 1.29 -8.63 -5.09
CA ILE A 263 2.09 -8.12 -3.97
C ILE A 263 1.19 -7.81 -2.77
N ASP A 264 1.60 -8.28 -1.59
CA ASP A 264 1.11 -7.83 -0.29
C ASP A 264 2.14 -6.91 0.36
N VAL A 265 1.81 -5.63 0.52
CA VAL A 265 2.66 -4.65 1.22
C VAL A 265 2.11 -4.40 2.61
N GLY A 266 2.33 -5.38 3.47
CA GLY A 266 1.83 -5.43 4.85
C GLY A 266 2.76 -4.82 5.89
N ARG A 267 2.92 -5.52 7.00
CA ARG A 267 3.76 -5.11 8.14
C ARG A 267 5.24 -5.16 7.78
N GLN A 268 5.98 -4.14 8.17
CA GLN A 268 7.40 -4.02 7.86
C GLN A 268 8.29 -4.47 9.03
N ALA A 269 9.56 -4.73 8.77
CA ALA A 269 10.48 -5.27 9.79
C ALA A 269 10.52 -4.39 11.07
N PRO A 270 10.60 -4.98 12.28
CA PRO A 270 10.46 -4.23 13.55
C PRO A 270 11.53 -3.17 13.77
N CYS A 271 12.71 -3.35 13.18
CA CYS A 271 13.85 -2.44 13.30
C CYS A 271 13.79 -1.23 12.34
N THR A 272 12.65 -1.00 11.69
CA THR A 272 12.42 0.14 10.79
C THR A 272 11.63 1.26 11.49
N SER A 273 11.35 2.35 10.76
CA SER A 273 10.51 3.46 11.23
C SER A 273 9.08 3.45 10.69
N TYR A 274 8.69 2.44 9.90
CA TYR A 274 7.33 2.34 9.34
C TYR A 274 6.25 2.32 10.44
N ALA A 275 5.03 2.79 10.15
CA ALA A 275 3.96 2.82 11.15
C ALA A 275 3.47 1.41 11.50
N GLN A 276 3.33 0.54 10.50
CA GLN A 276 2.92 -0.85 10.67
C GLN A 276 4.16 -1.74 10.70
N ARG A 277 4.43 -2.36 11.85
CA ARG A 277 5.59 -3.23 12.04
C ARG A 277 5.18 -4.64 12.46
N ILE A 278 6.01 -5.59 12.07
CA ILE A 278 6.00 -6.96 12.57
C ILE A 278 6.37 -6.92 14.06
N SER A 279 5.71 -7.72 14.88
CA SER A 279 6.04 -7.87 16.29
C SER A 279 7.46 -8.40 16.49
N GLU A 280 8.19 -7.87 17.47
CA GLU A 280 9.50 -8.42 17.85
C GLU A 280 9.40 -9.80 18.51
N ASP A 281 8.20 -10.19 18.98
CA ASP A 281 7.93 -11.52 19.50
C ASP A 281 7.71 -12.52 18.35
N PRO A 282 8.57 -13.56 18.18
CA PRO A 282 8.48 -14.46 17.04
C PRO A 282 7.15 -15.22 16.91
N ALA A 283 6.51 -15.57 18.03
CA ALA A 283 5.22 -16.27 18.00
C ALA A 283 4.11 -15.37 17.47
N THR A 284 4.09 -14.11 17.92
CA THR A 284 3.18 -13.08 17.41
C THR A 284 3.48 -12.74 15.95
N ALA A 285 4.75 -12.57 15.59
CA ALA A 285 5.17 -12.31 14.20
C ALA A 285 4.67 -13.39 13.25
N ARG A 286 4.78 -14.67 13.65
CA ARG A 286 4.24 -15.79 12.87
C ARG A 286 2.72 -15.73 12.71
N ALA A 287 1.99 -15.36 13.75
CA ALA A 287 0.54 -15.18 13.66
C ALA A 287 0.16 -14.00 12.74
N GLU A 288 0.93 -12.91 12.78
CA GLU A 288 0.77 -11.78 11.85
C GLU A 288 1.03 -12.18 10.40
N GLY A 289 2.01 -13.04 10.15
CA GLY A 289 2.27 -13.59 8.80
C GLY A 289 1.12 -14.45 8.28
N ALA A 290 0.57 -15.31 9.14
CA ALA A 290 -0.60 -16.13 8.79
C ALA A 290 -1.84 -15.25 8.50
N GLN A 291 -2.05 -14.20 9.28
CA GLN A 291 -3.12 -13.23 9.03
C GLN A 291 -2.94 -12.53 7.68
N ALA A 292 -1.73 -12.06 7.37
CA ALA A 292 -1.44 -11.43 6.08
C ALA A 292 -1.70 -12.40 4.92
N ALA A 293 -1.36 -13.69 5.07
CA ALA A 293 -1.66 -14.70 4.05
C ALA A 293 -3.17 -14.83 3.81
N ASP A 294 -3.98 -14.91 4.88
CA ASP A 294 -5.45 -14.98 4.77
C ASP A 294 -6.02 -13.74 4.05
N GLU A 295 -5.53 -12.55 4.38
CA GLU A 295 -5.94 -11.29 3.76
C GLU A 295 -5.55 -11.23 2.27
N SER A 296 -4.33 -11.65 1.94
CA SER A 296 -3.83 -11.67 0.55
C SER A 296 -4.55 -12.72 -0.30
N ILE A 297 -4.87 -13.90 0.27
CA ILE A 297 -5.68 -14.92 -0.40
C ILE A 297 -7.09 -14.40 -0.68
N ALA A 298 -7.70 -13.70 0.28
CA ALA A 298 -9.02 -13.11 0.09
C ALA A 298 -9.01 -12.05 -1.01
N ALA A 299 -7.97 -11.21 -1.08
CA ALA A 299 -7.78 -10.23 -2.14
C ALA A 299 -7.55 -10.89 -3.51
N ALA A 300 -6.67 -11.89 -3.58
CA ALA A 300 -6.40 -12.67 -4.79
C ALA A 300 -7.69 -13.33 -5.32
N ALA A 301 -8.47 -13.98 -4.45
CA ALA A 301 -9.73 -14.61 -4.80
C ALA A 301 -10.78 -13.59 -5.27
N ALA A 302 -10.84 -12.40 -4.66
CA ALA A 302 -11.73 -11.33 -5.10
C ALA A 302 -11.37 -10.81 -6.51
N LEU A 303 -10.08 -10.81 -6.84
CA LEU A 303 -9.54 -10.45 -8.16
C LEU A 303 -9.57 -11.61 -9.18
N GLY A 304 -10.03 -12.79 -8.78
CA GLY A 304 -10.08 -13.97 -9.65
C GLY A 304 -8.71 -14.60 -9.93
N ILE A 305 -7.71 -14.34 -9.10
CA ILE A 305 -6.37 -14.96 -9.14
C ILE A 305 -6.48 -16.32 -8.42
N PRO A 306 -6.25 -17.45 -9.11
CA PRO A 306 -6.52 -18.78 -8.54
C PRO A 306 -5.38 -19.29 -7.64
N ALA A 307 -5.68 -20.32 -6.84
CA ALA A 307 -4.67 -21.16 -6.20
C ALA A 307 -3.68 -21.75 -7.23
N GLY A 308 -2.47 -22.06 -6.77
CA GLY A 308 -1.30 -22.31 -7.60
C GLY A 308 -0.54 -21.05 -7.99
N SER A 309 -1.12 -19.86 -7.75
CA SER A 309 -0.42 -18.57 -7.91
C SER A 309 0.57 -18.33 -6.76
N VAL A 310 1.60 -17.54 -7.03
CA VAL A 310 2.57 -17.06 -6.03
C VAL A 310 2.12 -15.70 -5.52
N LEU A 311 2.00 -15.54 -4.20
CA LEU A 311 1.74 -14.23 -3.58
C LEU A 311 3.03 -13.77 -2.88
N TYR A 312 3.43 -12.52 -3.12
CA TYR A 312 4.70 -11.97 -2.64
C TYR A 312 4.46 -11.05 -1.44
N SER A 313 5.02 -11.41 -0.28
CA SER A 313 5.09 -10.48 0.85
C SER A 313 6.22 -9.49 0.63
N ASP A 314 5.90 -8.20 0.62
CA ASP A 314 6.84 -7.09 0.49
C ASP A 314 7.35 -6.66 1.87
N ILE A 315 8.64 -6.93 2.10
CA ILE A 315 9.37 -6.49 3.28
C ILE A 315 10.52 -5.59 2.84
N GLU A 316 10.32 -4.30 3.02
CA GLU A 316 11.26 -3.24 2.71
C GLU A 316 12.61 -3.40 3.39
N ALA A 317 13.62 -2.71 2.84
CA ALA A 317 14.98 -2.79 3.35
C ALA A 317 15.07 -2.50 4.86
N TYR A 318 15.74 -3.40 5.58
CA TYR A 318 16.01 -3.26 7.01
C TYR A 318 17.45 -3.66 7.33
N THR A 319 17.94 -3.28 8.51
CA THR A 319 19.27 -3.73 8.96
C THR A 319 19.12 -5.09 9.65
N PRO A 320 19.70 -6.18 9.11
CA PRO A 320 19.64 -7.48 9.75
C PRO A 320 20.22 -7.47 11.17
N GLY A 321 19.70 -8.32 12.04
CA GLY A 321 20.12 -8.40 13.42
C GLY A 321 19.23 -9.33 14.24
N ALA A 322 19.74 -9.88 15.34
CA ALA A 322 19.15 -11.04 16.01
C ALA A 322 17.62 -10.98 16.18
N THR A 323 17.10 -9.95 16.85
CA THR A 323 15.64 -9.80 17.07
C THR A 323 14.88 -9.50 15.78
N CYS A 324 15.42 -8.63 14.92
CA CYS A 324 14.74 -8.18 13.70
C CYS A 324 14.62 -9.33 12.68
N THR A 325 15.73 -10.03 12.43
CA THR A 325 15.81 -11.21 11.57
C THR A 325 14.91 -12.34 12.10
N ALA A 326 14.95 -12.64 13.40
CA ALA A 326 14.10 -13.70 13.97
C ALA A 326 12.60 -13.41 13.82
N ALA A 327 12.19 -12.15 13.97
CA ALA A 327 10.82 -11.72 13.76
C ALA A 327 10.40 -11.84 12.29
N VAL A 328 11.21 -11.32 11.36
CA VAL A 328 10.94 -11.39 9.90
C VAL A 328 10.86 -12.84 9.42
N LEU A 329 11.82 -13.70 9.78
CA LEU A 329 11.79 -15.11 9.39
C LEU A 329 10.59 -15.86 9.99
N SER A 330 10.16 -15.49 11.21
CA SER A 330 8.98 -16.08 11.85
C SER A 330 7.68 -15.63 11.17
N TYR A 331 7.60 -14.35 10.81
CA TYR A 331 6.51 -13.80 9.99
C TYR A 331 6.41 -14.50 8.64
N LEU A 332 7.52 -14.60 7.89
CA LEU A 332 7.56 -15.29 6.59
C LEU A 332 7.22 -16.78 6.69
N SER A 333 7.53 -17.42 7.83
CA SER A 333 7.11 -18.81 8.06
C SER A 333 5.59 -18.93 8.19
N GLY A 334 4.95 -18.03 8.95
CA GLY A 334 3.49 -18.00 9.10
C GLY A 334 2.77 -17.64 7.80
N TRP A 335 3.32 -16.67 7.06
CA TRP A 335 2.90 -16.32 5.70
C TRP A 335 2.91 -17.54 4.78
N THR A 336 4.05 -18.23 4.71
CA THR A 336 4.21 -19.41 3.85
C THR A 336 3.25 -20.53 4.21
N GLU A 337 3.09 -20.84 5.50
CA GLU A 337 2.16 -21.86 5.97
C GLU A 337 0.71 -21.55 5.66
N GLY A 338 0.29 -20.30 5.83
CA GLY A 338 -1.07 -19.85 5.50
C GLY A 338 -1.35 -20.00 4.01
N LEU A 339 -0.42 -19.58 3.15
CA LEU A 339 -0.55 -19.72 1.70
C LEU A 339 -0.63 -21.17 1.25
N HIS A 340 0.30 -22.01 1.74
CA HIS A 340 0.32 -23.45 1.43
C HIS A 340 -0.98 -24.15 1.84
N ALA A 341 -1.56 -23.78 2.99
CA ALA A 341 -2.81 -24.37 3.47
C ALA A 341 -4.00 -24.13 2.53
N GLN A 342 -3.95 -23.07 1.70
CA GLN A 342 -4.97 -22.74 0.70
C GLN A 342 -4.51 -23.02 -0.75
N GLY A 343 -3.36 -23.68 -0.93
CA GLY A 343 -2.84 -24.07 -2.23
C GLY A 343 -2.20 -22.93 -3.03
N TYR A 344 -1.83 -21.83 -2.39
CA TYR A 344 -0.98 -20.79 -2.99
C TYR A 344 0.49 -21.04 -2.69
N LEU A 345 1.37 -20.47 -3.51
CA LEU A 345 2.82 -20.47 -3.30
C LEU A 345 3.25 -19.15 -2.62
N SER A 346 4.33 -19.22 -1.86
CA SER A 346 4.86 -18.12 -1.06
C SER A 346 6.07 -17.46 -1.72
N GLY A 347 5.96 -16.17 -1.99
CA GLY A 347 7.07 -15.32 -2.39
C GLY A 347 7.42 -14.29 -1.31
N VAL A 348 8.66 -13.82 -1.32
CA VAL A 348 9.08 -12.62 -0.58
C VAL A 348 9.78 -11.65 -1.51
N TYR A 349 9.38 -10.38 -1.45
CA TYR A 349 10.17 -9.26 -1.96
C TYR A 349 10.98 -8.64 -0.81
N SER A 350 12.27 -8.38 -1.05
CA SER A 350 13.08 -7.57 -0.13
C SER A 350 14.38 -7.09 -0.80
N SER A 351 15.09 -6.17 -0.13
CA SER A 351 16.46 -5.82 -0.48
C SER A 351 17.40 -7.03 -0.41
N GLY A 352 18.27 -7.15 -1.41
CA GLY A 352 19.34 -8.15 -1.45
C GLY A 352 20.16 -8.20 -0.16
N ALA A 353 20.50 -7.03 0.40
CA ALA A 353 21.32 -6.90 1.61
C ALA A 353 20.53 -7.01 2.93
N SER A 354 19.24 -7.36 2.87
CA SER A 354 18.32 -7.41 4.00
C SER A 354 17.60 -8.77 4.04
N GLY A 355 16.30 -8.79 3.72
CA GLY A 355 15.46 -9.98 3.81
C GLY A 355 15.94 -11.13 2.94
N ILE A 356 16.50 -10.84 1.76
CA ILE A 356 17.00 -11.88 0.84
C ILE A 356 18.20 -12.62 1.45
N GLN A 357 19.13 -11.88 2.06
CA GLN A 357 20.24 -12.49 2.80
C GLN A 357 19.75 -13.31 4.00
N ASP A 358 18.74 -12.81 4.73
CA ASP A 358 18.18 -13.52 5.88
C ASP A 358 17.49 -14.84 5.47
N VAL A 359 16.64 -14.83 4.44
CA VAL A 359 15.98 -16.06 3.96
C VAL A 359 16.97 -17.03 3.30
N ALA A 360 18.00 -16.52 2.62
CA ALA A 360 19.06 -17.37 2.08
C ALA A 360 19.91 -18.01 3.19
N ALA A 361 20.22 -17.28 4.27
CA ALA A 361 20.94 -17.84 5.41
C ALA A 361 20.10 -18.89 6.16
N ALA A 362 18.78 -18.77 6.16
CA ALA A 362 17.84 -19.69 6.76
C ALA A 362 17.33 -20.80 5.81
N TYR A 363 17.85 -20.91 4.59
CA TYR A 363 17.29 -21.75 3.52
C TYR A 363 17.09 -23.23 3.91
N ASP A 364 18.04 -23.78 4.68
CA ASP A 364 18.01 -25.16 5.17
C ASP A 364 17.74 -25.26 6.69
N ASP A 365 17.35 -24.15 7.34
CA ASP A 365 17.03 -24.14 8.77
C ASP A 365 15.60 -24.69 8.99
N PRO A 366 15.44 -25.86 9.64
CA PRO A 366 14.13 -26.46 9.86
C PRO A 366 13.24 -25.69 10.85
N ASN A 367 13.76 -24.66 11.54
CA ASN A 367 12.97 -23.80 12.41
C ASN A 367 12.14 -22.77 11.63
N HIS A 368 12.45 -22.56 10.35
CA HIS A 368 11.77 -21.60 9.48
C HIS A 368 11.18 -22.32 8.27
N THR A 369 9.95 -21.94 7.92
CA THR A 369 9.32 -22.46 6.70
C THR A 369 9.83 -21.63 5.53
N ARG A 370 10.55 -22.30 4.63
CA ARG A 370 11.17 -21.67 3.46
C ARG A 370 10.11 -21.17 2.48
N VAL A 371 10.25 -19.93 2.03
CA VAL A 371 9.48 -19.35 0.92
C VAL A 371 9.77 -20.09 -0.39
N ASP A 372 8.78 -20.20 -1.26
CA ASP A 372 8.94 -20.89 -2.54
C ASP A 372 9.66 -20.01 -3.57
N HIS A 373 9.50 -18.69 -3.51
CA HIS A 373 10.07 -17.72 -4.45
C HIS A 373 10.79 -16.58 -3.71
N ILE A 374 11.82 -16.02 -4.35
CA ILE A 374 12.43 -14.76 -3.95
C ILE A 374 12.31 -13.70 -5.05
N TRP A 375 12.01 -12.47 -4.64
CA TRP A 375 12.09 -11.28 -5.46
C TRP A 375 13.08 -10.31 -4.81
N PHE A 376 14.28 -10.20 -5.36
CA PHE A 376 15.35 -9.42 -4.73
C PHE A 376 15.53 -8.06 -5.40
N ALA A 377 15.54 -7.01 -4.59
CA ALA A 377 15.96 -5.69 -5.03
C ALA A 377 17.49 -5.58 -4.99
N TRP A 378 18.09 -5.40 -6.16
CA TRP A 378 19.50 -5.09 -6.32
C TRP A 378 19.70 -4.23 -7.57
N TRP A 379 19.70 -2.92 -7.40
CA TRP A 379 19.74 -1.98 -8.53
C TRP A 379 21.12 -1.90 -9.21
N ASN A 380 21.53 -2.98 -9.86
CA ASN A 380 22.81 -3.14 -10.55
C ASN A 380 22.70 -2.95 -12.08
N GLY A 381 21.48 -2.69 -12.58
CA GLY A 381 21.19 -2.49 -14.00
C GLY A 381 21.28 -3.76 -14.86
N GLN A 382 21.40 -4.95 -14.26
CA GLN A 382 21.49 -6.23 -14.98
C GLN A 382 20.13 -6.93 -14.98
N ALA A 383 19.57 -7.11 -16.18
CA ALA A 383 18.31 -7.83 -16.37
C ALA A 383 18.57 -9.36 -16.42
N ASP A 384 18.81 -9.94 -15.24
CA ASP A 384 19.00 -11.38 -15.00
C ASP A 384 18.45 -11.76 -13.62
N THR A 385 18.59 -13.03 -13.21
CA THR A 385 18.21 -13.52 -11.86
C THR A 385 19.43 -13.93 -11.00
N ASP A 386 20.61 -13.37 -11.29
CA ASP A 386 21.81 -13.59 -10.48
C ASP A 386 21.74 -12.75 -9.19
N ALA A 387 21.56 -13.42 -8.05
CA ALA A 387 21.52 -12.78 -6.74
C ALA A 387 22.94 -12.45 -6.19
N GLY A 388 24.01 -12.79 -6.92
CA GLY A 388 25.38 -12.51 -6.52
C GLY A 388 25.73 -13.07 -5.14
N SER A 389 26.19 -12.21 -4.24
CA SER A 389 26.51 -12.61 -2.86
C SER A 389 25.32 -12.61 -1.90
N TYR A 390 24.12 -12.25 -2.37
CA TYR A 390 22.92 -12.17 -1.51
C TYR A 390 22.25 -13.53 -1.33
N ALA A 391 22.29 -14.39 -2.35
CA ALA A 391 21.83 -15.77 -2.26
C ALA A 391 22.71 -16.70 -3.11
N PRO A 392 23.11 -17.89 -2.61
CA PRO A 392 23.80 -18.91 -3.40
C PRO A 392 23.05 -19.27 -4.69
N ALA A 393 23.77 -19.59 -5.76
CA ALA A 393 23.18 -19.87 -7.08
C ALA A 393 22.28 -21.12 -7.09
N GLU A 394 22.51 -22.05 -6.17
CA GLU A 394 21.74 -23.28 -5.99
C GLU A 394 20.39 -23.10 -5.29
N TYR A 395 20.16 -21.98 -4.61
CA TYR A 395 18.92 -21.72 -3.86
C TYR A 395 17.87 -21.09 -4.77
N TRP A 396 16.63 -21.60 -4.80
CA TRP A 396 15.63 -21.10 -5.75
C TRP A 396 16.08 -21.16 -7.22
N ALA A 397 16.92 -22.14 -7.58
CA ALA A 397 17.52 -22.29 -8.91
C ALA A 397 16.53 -22.85 -9.95
N ASP A 398 15.42 -23.44 -9.50
CA ASP A 398 14.43 -24.10 -10.34
C ASP A 398 13.35 -23.11 -10.81
N ARG A 399 13.77 -21.93 -11.29
CA ARG A 399 12.90 -20.83 -11.77
C ARG A 399 11.96 -20.30 -10.69
N GLN A 400 12.57 -19.76 -9.64
CA GLN A 400 11.87 -19.24 -8.45
C GLN A 400 12.38 -17.85 -8.06
N ARG A 401 12.85 -17.07 -9.04
CA ARG A 401 13.54 -15.80 -8.82
C ARG A 401 12.97 -14.66 -9.66
N ILE A 402 12.83 -13.50 -9.01
CA ILE A 402 12.60 -12.21 -9.66
C ILE A 402 13.68 -11.25 -9.18
N HIS A 403 14.16 -10.38 -10.06
CA HIS A 403 15.17 -9.38 -9.76
C HIS A 403 14.66 -7.98 -10.11
N GLN A 404 14.49 -7.12 -9.11
CA GLN A 404 14.29 -5.69 -9.34
C GLN A 404 15.65 -5.03 -9.56
N TYR A 405 16.00 -4.77 -10.83
CA TYR A 405 17.35 -4.40 -11.24
C TYR A 405 17.52 -2.89 -11.50
N VAL A 406 16.42 -2.13 -11.55
CA VAL A 406 16.37 -0.66 -11.60
C VAL A 406 15.13 -0.20 -10.84
N GLY A 407 15.26 0.76 -9.92
CA GLY A 407 14.13 1.39 -9.24
C GLY A 407 13.86 2.82 -9.69
N GLU A 408 12.60 3.24 -9.52
CA GLU A 408 12.05 4.59 -9.59
C GLU A 408 12.31 5.33 -10.91
N VAL A 409 12.16 4.64 -12.04
CA VAL A 409 12.34 5.23 -13.37
C VAL A 409 11.03 5.52 -14.06
N THR A 410 10.92 6.69 -14.69
CA THR A 410 9.80 6.98 -15.60
C THR A 410 10.15 6.51 -17.00
N GLU A 411 9.32 5.63 -17.54
CA GLU A 411 9.40 5.17 -18.92
C GLU A 411 8.16 5.59 -19.71
N THR A 412 8.33 5.73 -21.03
CA THR A 412 7.25 6.08 -21.95
C THR A 412 7.18 5.06 -23.06
N HIS A 413 6.06 4.35 -23.15
CA HIS A 413 5.75 3.38 -24.20
C HIS A 413 4.36 3.67 -24.78
N GLY A 414 4.22 3.61 -26.10
CA GLY A 414 2.95 3.93 -26.78
C GLY A 414 2.39 5.32 -26.45
N GLY A 415 3.27 6.27 -26.10
CA GLY A 415 2.88 7.63 -25.68
C GLY A 415 2.38 7.77 -24.25
N VAL A 416 2.40 6.70 -23.44
CA VAL A 416 1.99 6.70 -22.04
C VAL A 416 3.21 6.60 -21.12
N SER A 417 3.33 7.54 -20.19
CA SER A 417 4.38 7.54 -19.17
C SER A 417 3.92 6.86 -17.88
N ILE A 418 4.77 6.03 -17.28
CA ILE A 418 4.54 5.40 -15.97
C ILE A 418 5.87 5.43 -15.20
N ASN A 419 5.82 5.76 -13.91
CA ASN A 419 6.97 5.56 -13.02
C ASN A 419 6.94 4.11 -12.51
N ILE A 420 8.02 3.40 -12.73
CA ILE A 420 8.11 1.96 -12.54
C ILE A 420 9.44 1.56 -11.90
N ASP A 421 9.43 0.37 -11.30
CA ASP A 421 10.64 -0.39 -11.05
C ASP A 421 10.75 -1.50 -12.11
N ARG A 422 11.95 -1.74 -12.66
CA ARG A 422 12.18 -2.76 -13.68
C ARG A 422 12.55 -4.08 -13.05
N ASN A 423 11.90 -5.13 -13.53
CA ASN A 423 12.08 -6.49 -13.06
C ASN A 423 12.54 -7.43 -14.18
N TYR A 424 13.32 -8.44 -13.81
CA TYR A 424 13.58 -9.60 -14.65
C TYR A 424 13.10 -10.85 -13.90
N LEU A 425 12.23 -11.62 -14.54
CA LEU A 425 11.58 -12.79 -13.97
C LEU A 425 12.19 -14.06 -14.57
N ASP A 426 12.41 -15.06 -13.74
CA ASP A 426 12.54 -16.46 -14.14
C ASP A 426 11.73 -17.31 -13.15
N VAL A 427 10.47 -17.55 -13.51
CA VAL A 427 9.44 -18.10 -12.61
C VAL A 427 8.69 -19.26 -13.27
N ALA A 428 8.40 -20.29 -12.49
CA ALA A 428 7.52 -21.40 -12.85
C ALA A 428 6.76 -21.93 -11.62
N PRO A 429 5.57 -22.54 -11.79
CA PRO A 429 4.79 -23.13 -10.69
C PRO A 429 5.41 -24.39 -10.07
#